data_AF-A0A246KUW5-F1
#
_entry.id   AF-A0A246KUW5-F1
#
_cell.length_a   1.000
_cell.length_b   1.000
_cell.length_c   1.000
_cell.angle_alpha   90.00
_cell.angle_beta   90.00
_cell.angle_gamma   90.00
#
_symmetry.space_group_name_H-M   'P 1'
#
loop_
_entity.id
_entity.type
_entity.pdbx_description
1 polymer ?
#
loop_
_entity_poly.entity_id
_entity_poly.type
_entity_poly.pdbx_seq_one_letter_code
_entity_poly.pdbx_strand_id
1 'polypeptide(L)'
;MSTVSFLAGEFFLRNRPNGGTAVLLRSLWVTSLICAIVLPIKSYFAAGTELVFSAAQLKVEIGQMIPWFGAIFAGAYAAFYTRFAAQWGYLAALYNQLMATLASAPPGQFPNETLIGWNAAFIEDAQDLHLARKSMFASVIRELLQNPHVVRVFLASTQGGPNRLRELERQLNCIAVAPAEFDFGTAQSGQRAVESLDTSQPEM
;
A
#
# COMPACT_ATOMS: atom_id res chain seq x y z
N MET A 1 4.66 -17.41 -10.93
CA MET A 1 3.69 -16.29 -10.86
C MET A 1 2.38 -16.81 -11.40
N SER A 2 1.28 -16.72 -10.65
CA SER A 2 0.00 -17.28 -11.11
C SER A 2 -0.60 -16.42 -12.23
N THR A 3 -1.43 -17.01 -13.09
CA THR A 3 -2.18 -16.27 -14.13
C THR A 3 -3.04 -15.17 -13.51
N VAL A 4 -3.67 -15.45 -12.37
CA VAL A 4 -4.49 -14.49 -11.62
C VAL A 4 -3.64 -13.31 -11.13
N SER A 5 -2.45 -13.57 -10.60
CA SER A 5 -1.50 -12.53 -10.17
C SER A 5 -1.09 -11.61 -11.33
N PHE A 6 -0.95 -12.16 -12.54
CA PHE A 6 -0.61 -11.37 -13.73
C PHE A 6 -1.78 -10.48 -14.16
N LEU A 7 -2.98 -11.05 -14.28
CA LEU A 7 -4.18 -10.31 -14.66
C LEU A 7 -4.50 -9.19 -13.65
N ALA A 8 -4.32 -9.47 -12.35
CA ALA A 8 -4.52 -8.50 -11.29
C ALA A 8 -3.39 -7.45 -11.13
N GLY A 9 -2.33 -7.54 -11.94
CA GLY A 9 -1.20 -6.60 -11.89
C GLY A 9 -0.35 -6.71 -10.62
N GLU A 10 -0.31 -7.87 -9.95
CA GLU A 10 0.45 -8.01 -8.69
C GLU A 10 1.95 -7.82 -8.86
N PHE A 11 2.49 -7.93 -10.07
CA PHE A 11 3.90 -7.65 -10.34
C PHE A 11 4.28 -6.20 -10.01
N PHE A 12 3.35 -5.24 -10.04
CA PHE A 12 3.61 -3.87 -9.59
C PHE A 12 3.94 -3.79 -8.09
N LEU A 13 3.39 -4.71 -7.29
CA LEU A 13 3.61 -4.77 -5.83
C LEU A 13 4.97 -5.34 -5.44
N ARG A 14 5.66 -6.02 -6.36
CA ARG A 14 7.04 -6.48 -6.13
C ARG A 14 8.01 -5.30 -5.99
N ASN A 15 7.82 -4.29 -6.82
CA ASN A 15 8.74 -3.14 -6.89
C ASN A 15 8.26 -1.94 -6.09
N ARG A 16 6.96 -1.84 -5.79
CA ARG A 16 6.39 -0.71 -5.04
C ARG A 16 5.53 -1.20 -3.88
N PRO A 17 5.58 -0.53 -2.71
CA PRO A 17 4.65 -0.83 -1.62
C PRO A 17 3.21 -0.57 -2.08
N ASN A 18 2.28 -1.35 -1.55
CA ASN A 18 0.85 -1.18 -1.85
C ASN A 18 0.38 0.20 -1.39
N GLY A 19 -0.22 0.98 -2.29
CA GLY A 19 -0.61 2.37 -2.06
C GLY A 19 -1.18 3.02 -3.32
N GLY A 20 -1.46 4.33 -3.26
CA GLY A 20 -2.13 5.05 -4.36
C GLY A 20 -1.49 4.86 -5.74
N THR A 21 -0.17 4.96 -5.85
CA THR A 21 0.54 4.72 -7.12
C THR A 21 0.38 3.29 -7.63
N ALA A 22 0.44 2.29 -6.73
CA ALA A 22 0.26 0.89 -7.12
C ALA A 22 -1.19 0.63 -7.56
N VAL A 23 -2.17 1.19 -6.84
CA VAL A 23 -3.59 1.15 -7.21
C VAL A 23 -3.81 1.74 -8.60
N LEU A 24 -3.27 2.93 -8.87
CA LEU A 24 -3.37 3.59 -10.18
C LEU A 24 -2.82 2.72 -11.31
N LEU A 25 -1.60 2.21 -11.16
CA LEU A 25 -0.95 1.40 -12.20
C LEU A 25 -1.70 0.09 -12.48
N ARG A 26 -2.18 -0.57 -11.42
CA ARG A 26 -2.98 -1.80 -11.56
C ARG A 26 -4.32 -1.52 -12.25
N SER A 27 -4.93 -0.37 -11.96
CA SER A 27 -6.18 0.06 -12.60
C SER A 27 -5.98 0.32 -14.09
N LEU A 28 -4.91 1.03 -14.47
CA LEU A 28 -4.54 1.26 -15.87
C LEU A 28 -4.25 -0.06 -16.60
N TRP A 29 -3.53 -0.97 -15.95
CA TRP A 29 -3.22 -2.30 -16.49
C TRP A 29 -4.48 -3.11 -16.77
N VAL A 30 -5.36 -3.27 -15.79
CA VAL A 30 -6.62 -4.02 -15.95
C VAL A 30 -7.52 -3.37 -16.98
N THR A 31 -7.64 -2.04 -16.99
CA THR A 31 -8.41 -1.31 -18.00
C THR A 31 -7.88 -1.59 -19.41
N SER A 32 -6.55 -1.51 -19.58
CA SER A 32 -5.90 -1.77 -20.86
C SER A 32 -6.14 -3.20 -21.34
N LEU A 33 -6.07 -4.19 -20.44
CA LEU A 33 -6.37 -5.59 -20.77
C LEU A 33 -7.83 -5.78 -21.20
N ILE A 34 -8.78 -5.18 -20.48
CA ILE A 34 -10.20 -5.26 -20.83
C ILE A 34 -10.43 -4.61 -22.20
N CYS A 35 -9.91 -3.41 -22.44
CA CYS A 35 -10.04 -2.74 -23.74
C CYS A 35 -9.39 -3.55 -24.87
N ALA A 36 -8.23 -4.16 -24.64
CA ALA A 36 -7.55 -5.00 -25.62
C ALA A 36 -8.36 -6.26 -26.01
N ILE A 37 -9.21 -6.76 -25.11
CA ILE A 37 -10.12 -7.89 -25.38
C ILE A 37 -11.43 -7.40 -26.03
N VAL A 38 -11.99 -6.29 -25.57
CA VAL A 38 -13.27 -5.78 -26.05
C VAL A 38 -13.19 -5.25 -27.48
N LEU A 39 -12.09 -4.59 -27.85
CA LEU A 39 -11.91 -4.04 -29.21
C LEU A 39 -12.01 -5.11 -30.33
N PRO A 40 -11.27 -6.24 -30.30
CA PRO A 40 -11.40 -7.26 -31.33
C PRO A 40 -12.78 -7.94 -31.32
N ILE A 41 -13.40 -8.12 -30.14
CA ILE A 41 -14.76 -8.65 -30.03
C ILE A 41 -15.75 -7.71 -30.72
N LYS A 42 -15.70 -6.41 -30.42
CA LYS A 42 -16.55 -5.40 -31.06
C LYS A 42 -16.37 -5.41 -32.58
N SER A 43 -15.12 -5.48 -33.05
CA SER A 43 -14.80 -5.53 -34.48
C SER A 43 -15.35 -6.79 -35.14
N TYR A 44 -15.32 -7.94 -34.46
CA TYR A 44 -15.85 -9.21 -34.98
C TYR A 44 -17.37 -9.17 -35.16
N PHE A 45 -18.09 -8.50 -34.26
CA PHE A 45 -19.55 -8.40 -34.32
C PHE A 45 -20.08 -7.22 -35.16
N ALA A 46 -19.21 -6.40 -35.75
CA ALA A 46 -19.66 -5.37 -36.68
C ALA A 46 -20.28 -6.02 -37.94
N ALA A 47 -21.32 -5.41 -38.49
CA ALA A 47 -21.98 -5.92 -39.69
C ALA A 47 -21.11 -5.66 -40.93
N GLY A 48 -20.86 -6.69 -41.74
CA GLY A 48 -20.11 -6.56 -43.01
C GLY A 48 -18.58 -6.57 -42.87
N THR A 49 -18.04 -7.06 -41.75
CA THR A 49 -16.60 -7.01 -41.48
C THR A 49 -15.83 -8.08 -42.25
N GLU A 50 -14.90 -7.64 -43.10
CA GLU A 50 -13.76 -8.45 -43.50
C GLU A 50 -12.69 -8.36 -42.40
N LEU A 51 -12.07 -9.50 -42.03
CA LEU A 51 -11.00 -9.55 -41.00
C LEU A 51 -9.68 -8.99 -41.55
N VAL A 52 -9.70 -7.74 -41.99
CA VAL A 52 -8.54 -7.03 -42.52
C VAL A 52 -8.15 -5.93 -41.53
N PHE A 53 -6.89 -5.97 -41.10
CA PHE A 53 -6.36 -4.94 -40.22
C PHE A 53 -6.30 -3.58 -40.94
N SER A 54 -6.95 -2.57 -40.35
CA SER A 54 -6.89 -1.18 -40.82
C SER A 54 -6.50 -0.26 -39.67
N ALA A 55 -5.35 0.41 -39.80
CA ALA A 55 -4.89 1.38 -38.82
C ALA A 55 -5.85 2.57 -38.69
N ALA A 56 -6.53 2.95 -39.78
CA ALA A 56 -7.56 3.99 -39.78
C ALA A 56 -8.78 3.55 -38.95
N GLN A 57 -9.26 2.31 -39.14
CA GLN A 57 -10.35 1.75 -38.35
C GLN A 57 -9.97 1.66 -36.87
N LEU A 58 -8.76 1.17 -36.57
CA LEU A 58 -8.27 1.08 -35.19
C LEU A 58 -8.28 2.44 -34.49
N LYS A 59 -7.86 3.52 -35.17
CA LYS A 59 -7.89 4.89 -34.62
C LYS A 59 -9.32 5.33 -34.27
N VAL A 60 -10.29 5.06 -35.14
CA VAL A 60 -11.71 5.38 -34.92
C VAL A 60 -12.26 4.59 -33.73
N GLU A 61 -11.99 3.28 -33.69
CA GLU A 61 -12.43 2.40 -32.62
C GLU A 61 -11.86 2.79 -31.26
N ILE A 62 -10.57 3.14 -31.21
CA ILE A 62 -9.92 3.69 -30.00
C ILE A 62 -10.61 4.98 -29.58
N GLY A 63 -10.89 5.90 -30.51
CA GLY A 63 -11.60 7.15 -30.22
C GLY A 63 -12.98 6.93 -29.62
N GLN A 64 -13.74 5.97 -30.13
CA GLN A 64 -15.05 5.58 -29.59
C GLN A 64 -14.96 4.86 -28.24
N MET A 65 -13.82 4.24 -27.94
CA MET A 65 -13.59 3.53 -26.67
C MET A 65 -13.24 4.49 -25.52
N ILE A 66 -12.90 5.75 -25.77
CA ILE A 66 -12.47 6.71 -24.72
C ILE A 66 -13.46 6.82 -23.54
N PRO A 67 -14.78 6.99 -23.74
CA PRO A 67 -15.72 7.06 -22.62
C PRO A 67 -15.77 5.76 -21.82
N TRP A 68 -15.72 4.61 -22.50
CA TRP A 68 -15.71 3.30 -21.87
C TRP A 68 -14.42 3.01 -21.12
N PHE A 69 -13.29 3.48 -21.64
CA PHE A 69 -12.01 3.42 -20.94
C PHE A 69 -12.11 4.14 -19.60
N GLY A 70 -12.70 5.34 -19.58
CA GLY A 70 -12.93 6.10 -18.34
C GLY A 70 -13.81 5.35 -17.34
N ALA A 71 -14.91 4.76 -17.80
CA ALA A 71 -15.82 3.99 -16.94
C ALA A 71 -15.17 2.72 -16.37
N ILE A 72 -14.48 1.94 -17.20
CA ILE A 72 -13.76 0.72 -16.78
C ILE A 72 -12.64 1.10 -15.81
N PHE A 73 -11.88 2.16 -16.11
CA PHE A 73 -10.83 2.65 -15.24
C PHE A 73 -11.36 3.09 -13.88
N ALA A 74 -12.45 3.87 -13.84
CA ALA A 74 -13.06 4.30 -12.60
C ALA A 74 -13.51 3.11 -11.74
N GLY A 75 -14.14 2.10 -12.36
CA GLY A 75 -14.55 0.86 -11.68
C GLY A 75 -13.35 0.07 -11.13
N ALA A 76 -12.32 -0.15 -11.96
CA ALA A 76 -11.10 -0.85 -11.54
C ALA A 76 -10.37 -0.09 -10.42
N TYR A 77 -10.26 1.23 -10.54
CA TYR A 77 -9.65 2.10 -9.54
C TYR A 77 -10.39 2.05 -8.22
N ALA A 78 -11.72 2.20 -8.24
CA ALA A 78 -12.54 2.10 -7.03
C ALA A 78 -12.35 0.73 -6.36
N ALA A 79 -12.40 -0.38 -7.11
CA ALA A 79 -12.22 -1.72 -6.55
C ALA A 79 -10.84 -1.92 -5.91
N PHE A 80 -9.76 -1.54 -6.60
CA PHE A 80 -8.40 -1.65 -6.05
C PHE A 80 -8.17 -0.71 -4.87
N TYR A 81 -8.72 0.50 -4.92
CA TYR A 81 -8.62 1.47 -3.84
C TYR A 81 -9.36 0.99 -2.58
N THR A 82 -10.59 0.50 -2.73
CA THR A 82 -11.37 -0.07 -1.61
C THR A 82 -10.63 -1.24 -0.97
N ARG A 83 -10.05 -2.14 -1.77
CA ARG A 83 -9.23 -3.24 -1.25
C ARG A 83 -8.01 -2.69 -0.48
N PHE A 84 -7.27 -1.75 -1.05
CA PHE A 84 -6.14 -1.13 -0.38
C PHE A 84 -6.53 -0.46 0.94
N ALA A 85 -7.62 0.31 0.96
CA ALA A 85 -8.11 0.99 2.15
C ALA A 85 -8.49 0.00 3.26
N ALA A 86 -9.15 -1.11 2.91
CA ALA A 86 -9.49 -2.17 3.85
C ALA A 86 -8.22 -2.85 4.44
N GLN A 87 -7.24 -3.17 3.59
CA GLN A 87 -5.97 -3.78 4.02
C GLN A 87 -5.18 -2.86 4.94
N TRP A 88 -5.09 -1.56 4.59
CA TRP A 88 -4.42 -0.57 5.42
C TRP A 88 -5.13 -0.37 6.75
N GLY A 89 -6.46 -0.25 6.73
CA GLY A 89 -7.28 -0.06 7.92
C GLY A 89 -7.19 -1.23 8.89
N TYR A 90 -7.22 -2.47 8.38
CA TYR A 90 -6.98 -3.68 9.15
C TYR A 90 -5.64 -3.63 9.90
N LEU A 91 -4.55 -3.39 9.16
CA LEU A 91 -3.20 -3.44 9.73
C LEU A 91 -2.96 -2.32 10.74
N ALA A 92 -3.46 -1.11 10.47
CA ALA A 92 -3.40 0.01 11.39
C ALA A 92 -4.21 -0.25 12.68
N ALA A 93 -5.42 -0.82 12.55
CA ALA A 93 -6.24 -1.18 13.69
C ALA A 93 -5.57 -2.24 14.57
N LEU A 94 -5.00 -3.29 13.97
CA LEU A 94 -4.25 -4.32 14.68
C LEU A 94 -3.08 -3.71 15.47
N TYR A 95 -2.28 -2.86 14.83
CA TYR A 95 -1.18 -2.18 15.51
C TYR A 95 -1.65 -1.36 16.72
N ASN A 96 -2.70 -0.55 16.54
CA ASN A 96 -3.24 0.27 17.62
C ASN A 96 -3.75 -0.57 18.79
N GLN A 97 -4.39 -1.71 18.52
CA GLN A 97 -4.83 -2.65 19.56
C GLN A 97 -3.65 -3.28 20.31
N LEU A 98 -2.57 -3.62 19.61
CA LEU A 98 -1.35 -4.14 20.25
C LEU A 98 -0.72 -3.09 21.16
N MET A 99 -0.62 -1.84 20.71
CA MET A 99 -0.07 -0.75 21.50
C MET A 99 -0.96 -0.41 22.71
N ALA A 100 -2.29 -0.42 22.55
CA ALA A 100 -3.22 -0.20 23.65
C ALA A 100 -3.11 -1.30 24.72
N THR A 101 -2.95 -2.55 24.28
CA THR A 101 -2.74 -3.69 25.18
C THR A 101 -1.42 -3.56 25.93
N LEU A 102 -0.35 -3.17 25.25
CA LEU A 102 0.96 -2.88 25.84
C LEU A 102 0.92 -1.76 26.87
N ALA A 103 0.24 -0.66 26.55
CA ALA A 103 0.14 0.49 27.44
C ALA A 103 -0.69 0.21 28.70
N SER A 104 -1.63 -0.75 28.62
CA SER A 104 -2.59 -1.01 29.69
C SER A 104 -2.18 -2.14 30.64
N ALA A 105 -1.18 -2.96 30.31
CA ALA A 105 -0.87 -4.10 31.18
C ALA A 105 0.02 -3.72 32.38
N PRO A 106 -0.11 -4.45 33.50
CA PRO A 106 0.64 -4.17 34.72
C PRO A 106 2.16 -4.27 34.51
N PRO A 107 2.96 -3.45 35.21
CA PRO A 107 4.42 -3.57 35.23
C PRO A 107 4.85 -5.00 35.59
N GLY A 108 5.80 -5.56 34.83
CA GLY A 108 6.36 -6.89 35.08
C GLY A 108 5.57 -8.07 34.49
N GLN A 109 4.42 -7.84 33.86
CA GLN A 109 3.67 -8.90 33.14
C GLN A 109 3.99 -8.97 31.64
N PHE A 110 4.99 -8.22 31.17
CA PHE A 110 5.44 -8.23 29.78
C PHE A 110 6.90 -8.68 29.61
N PRO A 111 7.22 -9.35 28.49
CA PRO A 111 6.33 -9.74 27.39
C PRO A 111 5.61 -11.09 27.60
N ASN A 112 4.28 -11.11 27.51
CA ASN A 112 3.51 -12.36 27.45
C ASN A 112 3.67 -13.01 26.06
N GLU A 113 3.83 -14.34 26.01
CA GLU A 113 3.97 -15.13 24.77
C GLU A 113 2.88 -14.82 23.73
N THR A 114 1.65 -14.56 24.18
CA THR A 114 0.53 -14.19 23.30
C THR A 114 0.83 -12.91 22.51
N LEU A 115 1.39 -11.89 23.16
CA LEU A 115 1.69 -10.63 22.49
C LEU A 115 2.86 -10.77 21.52
N ILE A 116 3.85 -11.60 21.87
CA ILE A 116 4.97 -11.93 20.97
C ILE A 116 4.42 -12.61 19.70
N GLY A 117 3.46 -13.53 19.86
CA GLY A 117 2.75 -14.15 18.74
C GLY A 117 2.03 -13.14 17.85
N TRP A 118 1.28 -12.21 18.43
CA TRP A 118 0.62 -11.17 17.66
C TRP A 118 1.56 -10.20 16.96
N ASN A 119 2.71 -9.87 17.57
CA ASN A 119 3.73 -9.06 16.91
C ASN A 119 4.31 -9.79 15.69
N ALA A 120 4.54 -11.11 15.80
CA ALA A 120 4.98 -11.92 14.67
C ALA A 120 3.91 -11.97 13.55
N ALA A 121 2.65 -12.19 13.92
CA ALA A 121 1.52 -12.19 12.97
C ALA A 121 1.34 -10.83 12.28
N PHE A 122 1.50 -9.72 13.00
CA PHE A 122 1.48 -8.37 12.43
C PHE A 122 2.55 -8.19 11.33
N ILE A 123 3.77 -8.69 11.57
CA ILE A 123 4.85 -8.64 10.57
C ILE A 123 4.51 -9.49 9.34
N GLU A 124 3.99 -10.71 9.56
CA GLU A 124 3.57 -11.61 8.49
C GLU A 124 2.49 -11.00 7.61
N ASP A 125 1.43 -10.48 8.23
CA ASP A 125 0.32 -9.81 7.55
C ASP A 125 0.80 -8.56 6.81
N ALA A 126 1.68 -7.76 7.40
CA ALA A 126 2.24 -6.60 6.74
C ALA A 126 2.99 -6.98 5.46
N GLN A 127 3.70 -8.11 5.48
CA GLN A 127 4.41 -8.63 4.31
C GLN A 127 3.43 -9.15 3.25
N ASP A 128 2.42 -9.92 3.63
CA ASP A 128 1.42 -10.50 2.71
C ASP A 128 0.50 -9.46 2.09
N LEU A 129 0.22 -8.37 2.82
CA LEU A 129 -0.55 -7.23 2.32
C LEU A 129 0.29 -6.26 1.47
N HIS A 130 1.59 -6.53 1.31
CA HIS A 130 2.57 -5.66 0.64
C HIS A 130 2.64 -4.26 1.28
N LEU A 131 2.40 -4.17 2.59
CA LEU A 131 2.41 -2.95 3.39
C LEU A 131 3.68 -2.79 4.24
N ALA A 132 4.46 -3.86 4.45
CA ALA A 132 5.69 -3.84 5.25
C ALA A 132 6.70 -2.77 4.81
N ARG A 133 6.68 -2.39 3.53
CA ARG A 133 7.54 -1.38 2.92
C ARG A 133 7.02 0.06 3.04
N LYS A 134 5.84 0.30 3.61
CA LYS A 134 5.35 1.65 3.88
C LYS A 134 6.11 2.23 5.06
N SER A 135 6.58 3.47 4.95
CA SER A 135 7.40 4.14 5.97
C SER A 135 6.85 3.98 7.39
N MET A 136 5.54 4.17 7.57
CA MET A 136 4.86 4.05 8.86
C MET A 136 4.92 2.63 9.48
N PHE A 137 4.86 1.58 8.67
CA PHE A 137 4.92 0.18 9.14
C PHE A 137 6.36 -0.32 9.17
N ALA A 138 7.20 0.14 8.25
CA ALA A 138 8.60 -0.26 8.15
C ALA A 138 9.38 0.08 9.43
N SER A 139 9.15 1.25 10.02
CA SER A 139 9.78 1.62 11.29
C SER A 139 9.37 0.69 12.43
N VAL A 140 8.06 0.45 12.57
CA VAL A 140 7.50 -0.46 13.59
C VAL A 140 8.03 -1.88 13.42
N ILE A 141 8.02 -2.41 12.20
CA ILE A 141 8.50 -3.76 11.92
C ILE A 141 9.98 -3.89 12.26
N ARG A 142 10.81 -2.90 11.93
CA ARG A 142 12.24 -2.92 12.32
C ARG A 142 12.40 -2.99 13.83
N GLU A 143 11.63 -2.21 14.58
CA GLU A 143 11.67 -2.23 16.04
C GLU A 143 11.24 -3.60 16.59
N LEU A 144 10.15 -4.17 16.08
CA LEU A 144 9.67 -5.49 16.50
C LEU A 144 10.68 -6.61 16.18
N LEU A 145 11.39 -6.52 15.05
CA LEU A 145 12.42 -7.49 14.66
C LEU A 145 13.68 -7.43 15.52
N GLN A 146 13.90 -6.37 16.32
CA GLN A 146 14.97 -6.34 17.31
C GLN A 146 14.70 -7.29 18.49
N ASN A 147 13.44 -7.68 18.71
CA ASN A 147 13.09 -8.63 19.76
C ASN A 147 13.30 -10.08 19.29
N PRO A 148 14.28 -10.82 19.85
CA PRO A 148 14.61 -12.18 19.39
C PRO A 148 13.46 -13.17 19.60
N HIS A 149 12.58 -12.93 20.57
CA HIS A 149 11.41 -13.78 20.77
C HIS A 149 10.39 -13.63 19.65
N VAL A 150 10.18 -12.41 19.14
CA VAL A 150 9.29 -12.15 18.00
C VAL A 150 9.84 -12.82 16.75
N VAL A 151 11.14 -12.66 16.49
CA VAL A 151 11.82 -13.33 15.35
C VAL A 151 11.68 -14.84 15.44
N ARG A 152 11.91 -15.42 16.63
CA ARG A 152 11.76 -16.86 16.85
C ARG A 152 10.34 -17.34 16.54
N VAL A 153 9.32 -16.63 17.04
CA VAL A 153 7.92 -17.02 16.77
C VAL A 153 7.59 -16.85 15.29
N PHE A 154 7.99 -15.74 14.66
CA PHE A 154 7.82 -15.51 13.23
C PHE A 154 8.42 -16.66 12.40
N LEU A 155 9.64 -17.09 12.69
CA LEU A 155 10.30 -18.19 11.98
C LEU A 155 9.59 -19.53 12.16
N ALA A 156 8.96 -19.76 13.32
CA ALA A 156 8.26 -20.99 13.64
C ALA A 156 6.83 -21.04 13.05
N SER A 157 6.13 -19.90 12.99
CA SER A 157 4.73 -19.83 12.56
C SER A 157 4.55 -19.52 11.07
N THR A 158 5.51 -18.83 10.45
CA THR A 158 5.39 -18.31 9.09
C THR A 158 5.81 -19.37 8.06
N GLN A 159 4.95 -19.64 7.07
CA GLN A 159 5.33 -20.53 5.96
C GLN A 159 6.53 -19.97 5.19
N GLY A 160 7.63 -20.74 5.13
CA GLY A 160 8.88 -20.26 4.51
C GLY A 160 9.59 -19.16 5.30
N GLY A 161 9.36 -19.09 6.62
CA GLY A 161 9.86 -18.05 7.53
C GLY A 161 11.30 -17.58 7.28
N PRO A 162 12.32 -18.46 7.19
CA PRO A 162 13.71 -18.03 6.95
C PRO A 162 13.93 -17.28 5.62
N ASN A 163 13.17 -17.62 4.57
CA ASN A 163 13.25 -16.93 3.29
C ASN A 163 12.50 -15.60 3.35
N ARG A 164 11.32 -15.60 3.99
CA ARG A 164 10.48 -14.41 4.13
C ARG A 164 11.14 -13.35 5.01
N LEU A 165 11.78 -13.75 6.10
CA LEU A 165 12.53 -12.86 7.00
C LEU A 165 13.69 -12.19 6.26
N ARG A 166 14.51 -12.98 5.55
CA ARG A 166 15.64 -12.44 4.76
C ARG A 166 15.19 -11.44 3.71
N GLU A 167 14.09 -11.75 3.01
CA GLU A 167 13.51 -10.84 2.02
C GLU A 167 12.95 -9.57 2.68
N LEU A 168 12.28 -9.70 3.82
CA LEU A 168 11.76 -8.56 4.58
C LEU A 168 12.89 -7.64 5.05
N GLU A 169 13.94 -8.18 5.66
CA GLU A 169 15.12 -7.40 6.10
C GLU A 169 15.77 -6.66 4.92
N ARG A 170 15.94 -7.35 3.78
CA ARG A 170 16.44 -6.72 2.55
C ARG A 170 15.56 -5.54 2.13
N GLN A 171 14.24 -5.72 2.11
CA GLN A 171 13.29 -4.68 1.73
C GLN A 171 13.30 -3.49 2.70
N LEU A 172 13.41 -3.75 4.01
CA LEU A 172 13.49 -2.72 5.03
C LEU A 172 14.79 -1.94 4.92
N ASN A 173 15.93 -2.58 4.67
CA ASN A 173 17.21 -1.90 4.52
C ASN A 173 17.24 -0.94 3.33
N CYS A 174 16.58 -1.28 2.21
CA CYS A 174 16.46 -0.37 1.06
C CYS A 174 15.69 0.93 1.38
N ILE A 175 14.82 0.93 2.41
CA ILE A 175 14.05 2.11 2.82
C ILE A 175 14.88 2.99 3.78
N ALA A 176 15.75 2.40 4.61
CA ALA A 176 16.52 3.13 5.62
C ALA A 176 17.59 4.06 5.02
N VAL A 177 18.04 3.78 3.79
CA VAL A 177 19.04 4.57 3.05
C VAL A 177 18.43 5.83 2.41
N ALA A 178 17.11 5.99 2.43
CA ALA A 178 16.45 7.24 2.05
C ALA A 178 15.99 7.98 3.31
N PRO A 179 16.89 8.68 4.04
CA PRO A 179 16.41 9.70 4.95
C PRO A 179 15.66 10.72 4.08
N ALA A 180 14.35 10.81 4.28
CA ALA A 180 13.67 12.02 3.91
C ALA A 180 14.35 13.13 4.72
N GLU A 181 14.95 14.11 4.05
CA GLU A 181 15.02 15.46 4.57
C GLU A 181 13.58 15.85 4.90
N PHE A 182 13.17 15.58 6.14
CA PHE A 182 11.94 16.11 6.68
C PHE A 182 12.30 17.54 7.12
N ASP A 183 12.26 18.45 6.15
CA ASP A 183 12.43 19.88 6.39
C ASP A 183 11.25 20.36 7.25
N PHE A 184 11.48 20.46 8.56
CA PHE A 184 10.57 21.09 9.51
C PHE A 184 10.54 22.63 9.37
N GLY A 185 11.22 23.19 8.37
CA GLY A 185 11.30 24.62 8.09
C GLY A 185 10.02 25.20 7.48
N THR A 186 8.91 25.20 8.23
CA THR A 186 7.80 26.17 8.00
C THR A 186 6.83 26.31 9.18
N ALA A 187 6.96 25.55 10.27
CA ALA A 187 6.02 25.64 11.40
C ALA A 187 6.41 26.68 12.48
N GLN A 188 7.66 27.20 12.50
CA GLN A 188 8.09 28.18 13.51
C GLN A 188 7.71 29.65 13.19
N SER A 189 7.19 29.96 11.99
CA SER A 189 6.82 31.34 11.65
C SER A 189 5.48 31.79 12.23
N GLY A 190 4.65 30.87 12.75
CA GLY A 190 3.33 31.19 13.30
C GLY A 190 3.32 31.53 14.79
N GLN A 191 4.30 31.04 15.57
CA GLN A 191 4.33 31.26 17.02
C GLN A 191 4.87 32.64 17.43
N ARG A 192 5.72 33.27 16.61
CA ARG A 192 6.21 34.64 16.90
C ARG A 192 5.19 35.76 16.66
N ALA A 193 4.09 35.49 15.95
CA ALA A 193 3.08 36.51 15.67
C ALA A 193 2.02 36.65 16.77
N VAL A 194 1.92 35.68 17.69
CA VAL A 194 0.92 35.69 18.77
C VAL A 194 1.48 36.31 20.06
N GLU A 195 2.79 36.24 20.29
CA GLU A 195 3.44 36.87 21.47
C GLU A 195 3.61 38.40 21.38
N SER A 196 3.40 39.02 20.22
CA SER A 196 3.55 40.48 20.05
C SER A 196 2.25 41.29 20.19
N LEU A 197 1.15 40.66 20.61
CA LEU A 197 -0.18 41.30 20.68
C LEU A 197 -0.77 41.41 22.09
N ASP A 198 -0.03 41.03 23.14
CA ASP A 198 -0.53 41.00 24.52
C ASP A 198 0.29 41.86 25.51
N THR A 199 0.78 43.02 25.07
CA THR A 199 1.34 44.05 25.96
C THR A 199 0.73 45.40 25.68
N SER A 200 -0.56 45.54 26.00
CA SER A 200 -1.21 46.84 26.15
C SER A 200 -2.40 46.72 27.10
N GLN A 201 -2.13 46.70 28.40
CA GLN A 201 -3.10 47.10 29.41
C GLN A 201 -2.75 48.52 29.90
N PRO A 202 -3.74 49.42 30.01
CA PRO A 202 -3.54 50.77 30.51
C PRO A 202 -3.54 50.82 32.04
N GLU A 203 -2.66 51.67 32.58
CA GLU A 203 -2.57 52.02 33.99
C GLU A 203 -3.87 52.68 34.50
N MET A 204 -4.31 52.26 35.69
CA MET A 204 -5.10 53.05 36.64
C MET A 204 -4.57 52.80 38.04
#